data_AF-A0A820BND7-F1
#
_entry.id   AF-A0A820BND7-F1
#
_cell.length_a   1.000
_cell.length_b   1.000
_cell.length_c   1.000
_cell.angle_alpha   90.00
_cell.angle_beta   90.00
_cell.angle_gamma   90.00
#
_symmetry.space_group_name_H-M   'P 1'
#
loop_
_entity.id
_entity.type
_entity.pdbx_description
1 polymer ?
#
loop_
_entity_poly.entity_id
_entity_poly.type
_entity_poly.pdbx_seq_one_letter_code
_entity_poly.pdbx_strand_id
1 'polypeptide(L)'
;MADALSLLRQFIFENKEYTIENDRFVFNDLAYPKDIKTNYLVYGTGKDNTPKDYYTLESIVFLLKNVELQHANYVKKAAEKGIPAISRPDRKDLLAYLTGQANTADRIDRNAPLEIAMQRPLQVNKRPAEDPRLDNAKMARVEDDDMQKLKDRREKKFDEKSKEITADQIRPLSGELSKEAILKLRAKIRATARDKIVDLKENEDTPEPSTEPLPITADTFEIMKRERTWRNRTTVLQSSNKV
;
A
#
# COMPACT_ATOMS: atom_id res chain seq x y z
N MET A 1 -5.31 -8.70 -2.00
CA MET A 1 -4.38 -8.50 -0.87
C MET A 1 -5.04 -9.10 0.34
N ALA A 2 -4.40 -10.09 0.98
CA ALA A 2 -5.01 -10.83 2.07
C ALA A 2 -4.74 -10.09 3.39
N ASP A 3 -5.81 -9.72 4.08
CA ASP A 3 -5.79 -9.14 5.43
C ASP A 3 -5.52 -10.20 6.50
N ALA A 4 -5.01 -9.78 7.66
CA ALA A 4 -4.69 -10.68 8.76
C ALA A 4 -5.90 -11.51 9.24
N LEU A 5 -7.11 -10.92 9.23
CA LEU A 5 -8.33 -11.62 9.66
C LEU A 5 -8.77 -12.68 8.65
N SER A 6 -8.81 -12.37 7.35
CA SER A 6 -9.14 -13.37 6.33
C SER A 6 -8.12 -14.50 6.26
N LEU A 7 -6.84 -14.23 6.50
CA LEU A 7 -5.83 -15.28 6.62
C LEU A 7 -6.10 -16.17 7.83
N LEU A 8 -6.38 -15.59 8.99
CA LEU A 8 -6.73 -16.36 10.17
C LEU A 8 -7.96 -17.24 9.91
N ARG A 9 -9.00 -16.70 9.26
CA ARG A 9 -10.17 -17.47 8.82
C ARG A 9 -9.76 -18.62 7.91
N GLN A 10 -8.98 -18.37 6.87
CA GLN A 10 -8.52 -19.42 5.96
C GLN A 10 -7.75 -20.54 6.68
N PHE A 11 -6.88 -20.19 7.64
CA PHE A 11 -6.15 -21.18 8.43
C PHE A 11 -7.09 -22.05 9.28
N ILE A 12 -8.13 -21.46 9.88
CA ILE A 12 -9.14 -22.21 10.63
C ILE A 12 -9.91 -23.16 9.71
N PHE A 13 -10.32 -22.69 8.53
CA PHE A 13 -10.99 -23.52 7.53
C PHE A 13 -10.13 -24.69 7.04
N GLU A 14 -8.85 -24.43 6.78
CA GLU A 14 -7.90 -25.44 6.32
C GLU A 14 -7.37 -26.32 7.46
N ASN A 15 -7.78 -26.05 8.72
CA ASN A 15 -7.21 -26.65 9.93
C ASN A 15 -5.67 -26.64 9.94
N LYS A 16 -5.08 -25.55 9.46
CA LYS A 16 -3.63 -25.33 9.49
C LYS A 16 -3.22 -24.61 10.75
N GLU A 17 -2.08 -25.00 11.29
CA GLU A 17 -1.49 -24.35 12.44
C GLU A 17 -0.74 -23.07 12.03
N TYR A 18 -0.84 -22.03 12.87
CA TYR A 18 -0.02 -20.83 12.78
C TYR A 18 1.10 -20.90 13.84
N THR A 19 2.27 -20.37 13.51
CA THR A 19 3.42 -20.33 14.43
C THR A 19 3.54 -18.95 15.07
N ILE A 20 4.01 -18.91 16.32
CA ILE A 20 4.30 -17.66 17.04
C ILE A 20 5.81 -17.55 17.15
N GLU A 21 6.41 -16.60 16.43
CA GLU A 21 7.85 -16.35 16.44
C GLU A 21 8.12 -14.90 16.81
N ASN A 22 9.03 -14.63 17.77
CA ASN A 22 9.50 -13.29 18.11
C ASN A 22 8.36 -12.25 18.24
N ASP A 23 7.29 -12.62 18.94
CA ASP A 23 6.12 -11.76 19.15
C ASP A 23 5.31 -11.43 17.88
N ARG A 24 5.40 -12.29 16.87
CA ARG A 24 4.66 -12.20 15.60
C ARG A 24 3.94 -13.52 15.32
N PHE A 25 2.75 -13.41 14.73
CA PHE A 25 2.01 -14.52 14.17
C PHE A 25 2.46 -14.76 12.73
N VAL A 26 2.92 -15.97 12.45
CA VAL A 26 3.38 -16.39 11.12
C VAL A 26 2.31 -17.28 10.49
N PHE A 27 1.80 -16.82 9.35
CA PHE A 27 0.86 -17.51 8.48
C PHE A 27 1.55 -17.81 7.16
N ASN A 28 2.11 -19.02 7.02
CA ASN A 28 2.93 -19.43 5.88
C ASN A 28 4.10 -18.44 5.66
N ASP A 29 4.01 -17.62 4.61
CA ASP A 29 5.04 -16.65 4.21
C ASP A 29 4.79 -15.24 4.75
N LEU A 30 3.64 -15.01 5.41
CA LEU A 30 3.23 -13.72 5.93
C LEU A 30 3.38 -13.68 7.44
N ALA A 31 4.02 -12.64 7.97
CA ALA A 31 4.15 -12.42 9.39
C ALA A 31 3.44 -11.11 9.80
N TYR A 32 2.69 -11.18 10.89
CA TYR A 32 2.01 -10.04 11.49
C TYR A 32 2.38 -9.88 12.96
N PRO A 33 2.60 -8.65 13.46
CA PRO A 33 2.80 -8.43 14.89
C PRO A 33 1.53 -8.75 15.68
N LYS A 34 1.66 -9.11 16.97
CA LYS A 34 0.52 -9.41 17.84
C LYS A 34 -0.42 -8.23 18.03
N ASP A 35 0.14 -7.02 18.11
CA ASP A 35 -0.56 -5.77 18.34
C ASP A 35 -1.28 -5.22 17.09
N ILE A 36 -1.18 -5.92 15.95
CA ILE A 36 -1.80 -5.45 14.72
C ILE A 36 -3.32 -5.36 14.88
N LYS A 37 -3.86 -4.20 14.52
CA LYS A 37 -5.30 -3.98 14.43
C LYS A 37 -5.85 -4.66 13.17
N THR A 38 -6.92 -5.42 13.34
CA THR A 38 -7.61 -6.10 12.24
C THR A 38 -8.66 -5.18 11.60
N ASN A 39 -9.42 -5.70 10.65
CA ASN A 39 -10.57 -5.02 10.03
C ASN A 39 -11.89 -5.19 10.80
N TYR A 40 -11.89 -5.84 11.97
CA TYR A 40 -13.11 -6.05 12.76
C TYR A 40 -13.30 -4.93 13.79
N LEU A 41 -14.38 -4.16 13.65
CA LEU A 41 -14.67 -3.06 14.57
C LEU A 41 -15.04 -3.52 15.97
N VAL A 42 -14.57 -2.78 16.97
CA VAL A 42 -14.98 -2.92 18.36
C VAL A 42 -16.43 -2.45 18.53
N TYR A 43 -17.26 -3.26 19.20
CA TYR A 43 -18.62 -2.87 19.57
C TYR A 43 -18.66 -1.50 20.28
N GLY A 44 -19.62 -0.66 19.91
CA GLY A 44 -19.81 0.66 20.51
C GLY A 44 -18.93 1.76 19.95
N THR A 45 -17.95 1.43 19.10
CA THR A 45 -17.12 2.44 18.41
C THR A 45 -17.73 2.85 17.06
N GLY A 46 -17.36 4.04 16.56
CA GLY A 46 -17.87 4.57 15.30
C GLY A 46 -19.31 5.06 15.33
N LYS A 47 -19.90 5.18 16.53
CA LYS A 47 -21.18 5.85 16.79
C LYS A 47 -20.92 7.15 17.55
N ASP A 48 -21.76 8.15 17.33
CA ASP A 48 -21.76 9.41 18.10
C ASP A 48 -20.40 10.14 18.15
N ASN A 49 -19.76 10.30 16.98
CA ASN A 49 -18.44 10.96 16.82
C ASN A 49 -17.26 10.31 17.57
N THR A 50 -17.41 9.08 18.06
CA THR A 50 -16.26 8.32 18.57
C THR A 50 -15.40 7.77 17.42
N PRO A 51 -14.06 7.80 17.54
CA PRO A 51 -13.19 7.21 16.53
C PRO A 51 -13.48 5.71 16.41
N LYS A 52 -13.39 5.20 15.17
CA LYS A 52 -13.49 3.76 14.91
C LYS A 52 -12.28 3.08 15.54
N ASP A 53 -12.51 2.02 16.30
CA ASP A 53 -11.44 1.19 16.84
C ASP A 53 -11.63 -0.26 16.40
N TYR A 54 -10.53 -1.00 16.36
CA TYR A 54 -10.47 -2.33 15.80
C TYR A 54 -9.78 -3.30 16.76
N TYR A 55 -10.25 -4.55 16.80
CA TYR A 55 -9.62 -5.57 17.64
C TYR A 55 -8.25 -5.95 17.11
N THR A 56 -7.33 -6.22 18.04
CA THR A 56 -6.01 -6.76 17.70
C THR A 56 -6.10 -8.23 17.31
N LEU A 57 -5.15 -8.68 16.49
CA LEU A 57 -5.06 -10.07 16.07
C LEU A 57 -4.90 -11.00 17.28
N GLU A 58 -4.09 -10.60 18.27
CA GLU A 58 -3.91 -11.37 19.50
C GLU A 58 -5.22 -11.58 20.26
N SER A 59 -6.07 -10.56 20.35
CA SER A 59 -7.37 -10.64 21.03
C SER A 59 -8.28 -11.70 20.41
N ILE A 60 -8.30 -11.77 19.07
CA ILE A 60 -9.11 -12.70 18.29
C ILE A 60 -8.58 -14.13 18.41
N VAL A 61 -7.26 -14.30 18.30
CA VAL A 61 -6.60 -15.59 18.49
C VAL A 61 -6.81 -16.10 19.92
N PHE A 62 -6.75 -15.21 20.92
CA PHE A 62 -6.97 -15.57 22.32
C PHE A 62 -8.41 -16.05 22.58
N LEU A 63 -9.40 -15.42 21.93
CA LEU A 63 -10.79 -15.90 21.97
C LEU A 63 -10.91 -17.30 21.36
N LEU A 64 -10.26 -17.55 20.23
CA LEU A 64 -10.31 -18.84 19.54
C LEU A 64 -9.72 -19.99 20.39
N LYS A 65 -8.64 -19.72 21.15
CA LYS A 65 -8.06 -20.70 22.08
C LYS A 65 -8.94 -20.99 23.29
N ASN A 66 -9.90 -20.13 23.61
CA ASN A 66 -10.71 -20.18 24.84
C ASN A 66 -12.21 -20.13 24.55
N VAL A 67 -12.66 -20.72 23.43
CA VAL A 67 -14.06 -20.69 23.01
C VAL A 67 -14.97 -21.43 23.99
N GLU A 68 -14.48 -22.52 24.60
CA GLU A 68 -15.20 -23.37 25.54
C GLU A 68 -15.50 -22.66 26.88
N LEU A 69 -14.69 -21.67 27.25
CA LEU A 69 -14.87 -20.96 28.51
C LEU A 69 -16.05 -20.00 28.43
N GLN A 70 -16.85 -19.96 29.48
CA GLN A 70 -17.87 -18.93 29.66
C GLN A 70 -17.23 -17.53 29.56
N HIS A 71 -17.95 -16.60 28.92
CA HIS A 71 -17.44 -15.26 28.62
C HIS A 71 -16.82 -14.53 29.83
N ALA A 72 -17.44 -14.63 31.00
CA ALA A 72 -16.91 -14.01 32.23
C ALA A 72 -15.50 -14.53 32.60
N ASN A 73 -15.26 -15.83 32.46
CA ASN A 73 -13.96 -16.43 32.76
C ASN A 73 -12.93 -16.11 31.66
N TYR A 74 -13.37 -16.03 30.41
CA TYR A 74 -12.52 -15.56 29.30
C TYR A 74 -12.02 -14.13 29.55
N VAL A 75 -12.89 -13.20 29.96
CA VAL A 75 -12.50 -11.81 30.24
C VAL A 75 -11.46 -11.72 31.36
N LYS A 76 -11.62 -12.52 32.42
CA LYS A 76 -10.62 -12.61 33.51
C LYS A 76 -9.27 -13.09 32.99
N LYS A 77 -9.24 -14.19 32.23
CA LYS A 77 -8.00 -14.72 31.63
C LYS A 77 -7.36 -13.76 30.61
N ALA A 78 -8.17 -12.99 29.88
CA ALA A 78 -7.67 -11.97 28.96
C ALA A 78 -6.97 -10.84 29.75
N ALA A 79 -7.60 -10.38 30.83
CA ALA A 79 -7.04 -9.35 31.71
C ALA A 79 -5.74 -9.80 32.39
N GLU A 80 -5.64 -11.06 32.82
CA GLU A 80 -4.41 -11.65 33.38
C GLU A 80 -3.23 -11.60 32.38
N LYS A 81 -3.52 -11.69 31.08
CA LYS A 81 -2.52 -11.62 30.01
C LYS A 81 -2.31 -10.21 29.46
N GLY A 82 -3.04 -9.21 29.96
CA GLY A 82 -3.00 -7.85 29.44
C GLY A 82 -3.58 -7.68 28.04
N ILE A 83 -4.38 -8.64 27.56
CA ILE A 83 -4.96 -8.62 26.20
C ILE A 83 -6.36 -7.99 26.26
N PRO A 84 -6.71 -7.04 25.37
CA PRO A 84 -8.07 -6.52 25.26
C PRO A 84 -9.10 -7.62 25.01
N ALA A 85 -10.10 -7.73 25.88
CA ALA A 85 -11.13 -8.74 25.73
C ALA A 85 -12.15 -8.35 24.65
N ILE A 86 -12.58 -9.33 23.86
CA ILE A 86 -13.61 -9.12 22.83
C ILE A 86 -14.97 -8.90 23.49
N SER A 87 -15.74 -7.93 22.99
CA SER A 87 -17.06 -7.62 23.53
C SER A 87 -18.05 -8.77 23.39
N ARG A 88 -18.91 -8.95 24.38
CA ARG A 88 -19.91 -10.04 24.40
C ARG A 88 -20.85 -10.07 23.18
N PRO A 89 -21.37 -8.94 22.66
CA PRO A 89 -22.22 -8.94 21.47
C PRO A 89 -21.49 -9.45 20.22
N ASP A 90 -20.23 -9.06 20.05
CA ASP A 90 -19.41 -9.42 18.88
C ASP A 90 -18.96 -10.88 18.92
N ARG A 91 -18.85 -11.49 20.11
CA ARG A 91 -18.31 -12.85 20.29
C ARG A 91 -19.02 -13.89 19.41
N LYS A 92 -20.35 -13.86 19.32
CA LYS A 92 -21.11 -14.85 18.55
C LYS A 92 -20.89 -14.66 17.04
N ASP A 93 -20.95 -13.42 16.58
CA ASP A 93 -20.81 -13.07 15.17
C ASP A 93 -19.38 -13.34 14.66
N LEU A 94 -18.37 -12.94 15.43
CA LEU A 94 -16.97 -13.19 15.10
C LEU A 94 -16.65 -14.68 15.02
N LEU A 95 -17.16 -15.50 15.95
CA LEU A 95 -16.97 -16.96 15.89
C LEU A 95 -17.69 -17.57 14.69
N ALA A 96 -18.90 -17.13 14.36
CA ALA A 96 -19.62 -17.59 13.17
C ALA A 96 -18.85 -17.25 11.88
N TYR A 97 -18.23 -16.08 11.82
CA TYR A 97 -17.39 -15.68 10.68
C TYR A 97 -16.11 -16.53 10.56
N LEU A 98 -15.39 -16.73 11.68
CA LEU A 98 -14.13 -17.49 11.70
C LEU A 98 -14.31 -18.98 11.43
N THR A 99 -15.38 -19.58 11.95
CA THR A 99 -15.73 -21.00 11.71
C THR A 99 -16.36 -21.24 10.35
N GLY A 100 -16.75 -20.18 9.64
CA GLY A 100 -17.32 -20.30 8.31
C GLY A 100 -18.83 -20.46 8.23
N GLN A 101 -19.53 -20.42 9.36
CA GLN A 101 -21.00 -20.39 9.38
C GLN A 101 -21.54 -19.13 8.70
N ALA A 102 -20.80 -18.03 8.78
CA ALA A 102 -21.06 -16.79 8.06
C ALA A 102 -19.92 -16.47 7.08
N ASN A 103 -20.29 -16.05 5.86
CA ASN A 103 -19.31 -15.58 4.85
C ASN A 103 -18.94 -14.11 5.04
N THR A 104 -19.79 -13.35 5.72
CA THR A 104 -19.63 -11.92 5.98
C THR A 104 -20.08 -11.62 7.40
N ALA A 105 -19.44 -10.64 8.04
CA ALA A 105 -19.87 -10.09 9.32
C ALA A 105 -20.11 -8.58 9.17
N ASP A 106 -21.13 -8.06 9.86
CA ASP A 106 -21.58 -6.66 9.73
C ASP A 106 -20.53 -5.65 10.23
N ARG A 107 -19.63 -6.10 11.11
CA ARG A 107 -18.59 -5.28 11.74
C ARG A 107 -17.26 -5.26 10.99
N ILE A 108 -17.16 -5.96 9.86
CA ILE A 108 -15.95 -5.95 9.04
C ILE A 108 -15.94 -4.70 8.16
N ASP A 109 -14.98 -3.82 8.41
CA ASP A 109 -14.74 -2.63 7.59
C ASP A 109 -13.68 -2.91 6.54
N ARG A 110 -14.11 -3.00 5.28
CA ARG A 110 -13.21 -3.25 4.13
C ARG A 110 -12.31 -2.06 3.82
N ASN A 111 -12.62 -0.88 4.37
CA ASN A 111 -11.87 0.35 4.17
C ASN A 111 -10.93 0.65 5.34
N ALA A 112 -10.83 -0.25 6.32
CA ALA A 112 -9.90 -0.10 7.43
C ALA A 112 -8.46 0.05 6.90
N PRO A 113 -7.65 0.95 7.45
CA PRO A 113 -6.23 1.04 7.14
C PRO A 113 -5.55 -0.24 7.64
N LEU A 114 -5.38 -1.20 6.73
CA LEU A 114 -4.71 -2.46 7.01
C LEU A 114 -3.20 -2.24 6.97
N GLU A 115 -2.52 -2.50 8.08
CA GLU A 115 -1.07 -2.59 8.07
C GLU A 115 -0.65 -3.77 7.17
N ILE A 116 0.21 -3.46 6.20
CA ILE A 116 0.65 -4.42 5.18
C ILE A 116 1.48 -5.50 5.86
N ALA A 117 1.09 -6.76 5.65
CA ALA A 117 1.83 -7.92 6.10
C ALA A 117 3.32 -7.79 5.80
N MET A 118 4.17 -8.02 6.80
CA MET A 118 5.60 -8.16 6.53
C MET A 118 5.79 -9.51 5.86
N GLN A 119 6.10 -9.50 4.57
CA GLN A 119 6.52 -10.71 3.89
C GLN A 119 7.80 -11.21 4.56
N ARG A 120 7.78 -12.45 5.05
CA ARG A 120 9.00 -13.12 5.46
C ARG A 120 9.91 -13.14 4.22
N PRO A 121 11.20 -12.76 4.32
CA PRO A 121 12.12 -13.06 3.23
C PRO A 121 12.03 -14.57 3.03
N LEU A 122 11.62 -15.02 1.83
CA LEU A 122 11.58 -16.45 1.52
C LEU A 122 12.96 -16.98 1.87
N GLN A 123 13.05 -17.84 2.90
CA GLN A 123 14.21 -18.68 3.01
C GLN A 123 14.12 -19.58 1.78
N VAL A 124 14.90 -19.21 0.76
CA VAL A 124 15.17 -20.07 -0.38
C VAL A 124 15.69 -21.36 0.24
N ASN A 125 14.79 -22.33 0.39
CA ASN A 125 15.16 -23.67 0.75
C ASN A 125 16.21 -24.06 -0.27
N LYS A 126 17.47 -24.10 0.16
CA LYS A 126 18.57 -24.70 -0.58
C LYS A 126 18.11 -26.13 -0.84
N ARG A 127 17.57 -26.37 -2.03
CA ARG A 127 17.50 -27.71 -2.60
C ARG A 127 18.94 -28.25 -2.56
N PRO A 128 19.17 -29.51 -2.15
CA PRO A 128 20.51 -30.08 -2.23
C PRO A 128 20.99 -29.94 -3.67
N ALA A 129 22.17 -29.32 -3.79
CA ALA A 129 22.74 -28.92 -5.05
C ALA A 129 23.09 -30.15 -5.89
N GLU A 130 22.40 -30.34 -7.01
CA GLU A 130 22.99 -30.96 -8.19
C GLU A 130 22.57 -30.15 -9.43
N ASP A 131 23.57 -29.84 -10.26
CA ASP A 131 23.57 -29.12 -11.54
C ASP A 131 23.45 -27.58 -11.59
N PRO A 132 24.58 -26.84 -11.67
CA PRO A 132 24.61 -25.37 -11.73
C PRO A 132 24.68 -24.81 -13.17
N ARG A 133 24.14 -25.48 -14.20
CA ARG A 133 24.46 -25.11 -15.59
C ARG A 133 23.44 -24.28 -16.38
N LEU A 134 22.24 -23.96 -15.89
CA LEU A 134 21.22 -23.35 -16.78
C LEU A 134 20.50 -22.06 -16.34
N ASP A 135 20.63 -21.54 -15.12
CA ASP A 135 19.74 -20.43 -14.67
C ASP A 135 20.39 -19.06 -14.45
N ASN A 136 21.62 -18.82 -14.94
CA ASN A 136 22.27 -17.50 -14.83
C ASN A 136 21.89 -16.50 -15.95
N ALA A 137 20.91 -16.80 -16.79
CA ALA A 137 20.64 -16.02 -18.01
C ALA A 137 19.69 -14.82 -17.85
N LYS A 138 19.20 -14.47 -16.64
CA LYS A 138 18.23 -13.35 -16.47
C LYS A 138 18.53 -12.33 -15.38
N MET A 139 19.66 -12.43 -14.68
CA MET A 139 20.16 -11.34 -13.85
C MET A 139 21.41 -10.80 -14.53
N ALA A 140 21.26 -9.69 -15.28
CA ALA A 140 22.42 -8.91 -15.70
C ALA A 140 23.15 -8.50 -14.41
N ARG A 141 24.29 -9.15 -14.17
CA ARG A 141 25.15 -8.91 -13.01
C ARG A 141 25.76 -7.52 -13.21
N VAL A 142 25.04 -6.50 -12.75
CA VAL A 142 25.59 -5.14 -12.62
C VAL A 142 26.73 -5.28 -11.63
N GLU A 143 27.97 -5.07 -12.09
CA GLU A 143 29.14 -5.15 -11.22
C GLU A 143 29.00 -4.13 -10.09
N ASP A 144 29.44 -4.50 -8.87
CA ASP A 144 29.31 -3.65 -7.68
C ASP A 144 29.92 -2.24 -7.90
N ASP A 145 30.90 -2.15 -8.79
CA ASP A 145 31.59 -0.93 -9.21
C ASP A 145 30.66 0.04 -9.97
N ASP A 146 29.71 -0.47 -10.77
CA ASP A 146 28.74 0.35 -11.49
C ASP A 146 27.66 0.90 -10.55
N MET A 147 27.30 0.12 -9.53
CA MET A 147 26.34 0.54 -8.50
C MET A 147 26.95 1.63 -7.61
N GLN A 148 28.23 1.52 -7.27
CA GLN A 148 28.97 2.56 -6.54
C GLN A 148 29.09 3.85 -7.37
N LYS A 149 29.47 3.75 -8.66
CA LYS A 149 29.50 4.92 -9.55
C LYS A 149 28.13 5.60 -9.68
N LEU A 150 27.04 4.82 -9.67
CA LEU A 150 25.70 5.37 -9.73
C LEU A 150 25.30 6.07 -8.41
N LYS A 151 25.69 5.53 -7.25
CA LYS A 151 25.50 6.17 -5.94
C LYS A 151 26.30 7.48 -5.85
N ASP A 152 27.58 7.45 -6.19
CA ASP A 152 28.45 8.64 -6.19
C ASP A 152 27.91 9.73 -7.12
N ARG A 153 27.39 9.35 -8.29
CA ARG A 153 26.78 10.30 -9.23
C ARG A 153 25.49 10.92 -8.67
N ARG A 154 24.73 10.19 -7.86
CA ARG A 154 23.52 10.72 -7.19
C ARG A 154 23.90 11.64 -6.04
N GLU A 155 24.88 11.27 -5.24
CA GLU A 155 25.37 12.08 -4.10
C GLU A 155 25.99 13.41 -4.58
N LYS A 156 26.84 13.38 -5.62
CA LYS A 156 27.39 14.60 -6.23
C LYS A 156 26.33 15.55 -6.77
N LYS A 157 25.24 15.01 -7.36
CA LYS A 157 24.11 15.83 -7.81
C LYS A 157 23.30 16.43 -6.66
N PHE A 158 23.30 15.78 -5.50
CA PHE A 158 22.61 16.29 -4.32
C PHE A 158 23.40 17.44 -3.68
N ASP A 159 24.71 17.30 -3.57
CA ASP A 159 25.61 18.36 -3.06
C ASP A 159 25.75 19.57 -4.00
N GLU A 160 25.64 19.37 -5.33
CA GLU A 160 25.64 20.50 -6.26
C GLU A 160 24.37 21.37 -6.15
N LYS A 161 23.25 20.79 -5.72
CA LYS A 161 21.95 21.46 -5.66
C LYS A 161 21.69 22.18 -4.33
N SER A 162 22.49 21.89 -3.30
CA SER A 162 22.46 22.55 -1.99
C SER A 162 23.35 23.81 -1.91
N LYS A 163 23.98 24.24 -3.02
CA LYS A 163 24.60 25.56 -3.10
C LYS A 163 23.51 26.64 -3.02
N GLU A 164 23.29 27.14 -1.81
CA GLU A 164 22.45 28.30 -1.51
C GLU A 164 22.84 29.46 -2.44
N ILE A 165 21.88 29.94 -3.23
CA ILE A 165 22.06 31.11 -4.08
C ILE A 165 22.06 32.32 -3.15
N THR A 166 23.25 32.77 -2.73
CA THR A 166 23.41 34.01 -1.97
C THR A 166 22.98 35.21 -2.82
N ALA A 167 22.19 36.12 -2.23
CA ALA A 167 21.55 37.26 -2.91
C ALA A 167 22.53 38.17 -3.70
N ASP A 168 23.82 38.16 -3.37
CA ASP A 168 24.87 38.92 -4.05
C ASP A 168 25.23 38.41 -5.46
N GLN A 169 24.80 37.20 -5.83
CA GLN A 169 24.98 36.65 -7.18
C GLN A 169 23.87 37.05 -8.17
N ILE A 170 22.84 37.75 -7.69
CA ILE A 170 21.77 38.29 -8.52
C ILE A 170 22.32 39.56 -9.18
N ARG A 171 22.89 39.41 -10.38
CA ARG A 171 23.29 40.56 -11.20
C ARG A 171 22.07 41.46 -11.44
N PRO A 172 22.10 42.76 -11.07
CA PRO A 172 21.01 43.68 -11.36
C PRO A 172 20.88 43.87 -12.88
N LEU A 173 19.67 43.69 -13.40
CA LEU A 173 19.26 43.73 -14.82
C LEU A 173 19.33 45.14 -15.45
N SER A 174 20.43 45.87 -15.26
CA SER A 174 20.59 47.23 -15.82
C SER A 174 21.28 47.29 -17.18
N GLY A 175 21.26 46.21 -17.96
CA GLY A 175 21.71 46.22 -19.35
C GLY A 175 20.90 45.25 -20.19
N GLU A 176 20.32 45.72 -21.29
CA GLU A 176 19.55 44.91 -22.24
C GLU A 176 20.29 43.60 -22.55
N LEU A 177 19.70 42.45 -22.19
CA LEU A 177 20.24 41.14 -22.54
C LEU A 177 20.26 41.05 -24.08
N SER A 178 21.42 40.74 -24.66
CA SER A 178 21.52 40.62 -26.11
C SER A 178 20.52 39.57 -26.63
N LYS A 179 19.98 39.77 -27.85
CA LYS A 179 18.98 38.88 -28.46
C LYS A 179 19.42 37.41 -28.46
N GLU A 180 20.71 37.18 -28.58
CA GLU A 180 21.33 35.86 -28.54
C GLU A 180 21.28 35.20 -27.15
N ALA A 181 21.49 35.98 -26.08
CA ALA A 181 21.36 35.49 -24.70
C ALA A 181 19.91 35.10 -24.36
N ILE A 182 18.94 35.86 -24.88
CA ILE A 182 17.51 35.57 -24.71
C ILE A 182 17.13 34.26 -25.42
N LEU A 183 17.64 34.03 -26.64
CA LEU A 183 17.40 32.78 -27.38
C LEU A 183 18.01 31.58 -26.66
N LYS A 184 19.23 31.74 -26.12
CA LYS A 184 19.91 30.67 -25.36
C LYS A 184 19.17 30.31 -24.08
N LEU A 185 18.64 31.31 -23.36
CA LEU A 185 17.78 31.11 -22.18
C LEU A 185 16.48 30.39 -22.54
N ARG A 186 15.80 30.81 -23.62
CA ARG A 186 14.57 30.16 -24.09
C ARG A 186 14.79 28.70 -24.49
N ALA A 187 15.89 28.40 -25.19
CA ALA A 187 16.26 27.03 -25.56
C ALA A 187 16.52 26.17 -24.32
N LYS A 188 17.21 26.71 -23.31
CA LYS A 188 17.50 26.02 -22.05
C LYS A 188 16.22 25.74 -21.25
N ILE A 189 15.32 26.71 -21.14
CA ILE A 189 14.02 26.53 -20.48
C ILE A 189 13.21 25.43 -21.19
N ARG A 190 13.13 25.48 -22.53
CA ARG A 190 12.40 24.48 -23.34
C ARG A 190 12.98 23.07 -23.18
N ALA A 191 14.30 22.94 -23.10
CA ALA A 191 14.95 21.65 -22.86
C ALA A 191 14.60 21.08 -21.47
N THR A 192 14.52 21.93 -20.45
CA THR A 192 14.18 21.51 -19.08
C THR A 192 12.68 21.43 -18.79
N ALA A 193 11.81 21.87 -19.71
CA ALA A 193 10.37 21.94 -19.52
C ALA A 193 9.70 20.55 -19.46
N ARG A 194 10.30 19.53 -20.12
CA ARG A 194 9.77 18.16 -20.09
C ARG A 194 9.96 17.44 -18.75
N ASP A 195 10.96 17.85 -17.97
CA ASP A 195 11.36 17.13 -16.75
C ASP A 195 10.93 17.85 -15.46
N LYS A 196 10.24 18.99 -15.58
CA LYS A 196 9.75 19.75 -14.43
C LYS A 196 8.26 19.47 -14.19
N ILE A 197 7.94 19.12 -12.96
CA ILE A 197 6.57 19.06 -12.46
C ILE A 197 6.05 20.50 -12.41
N VAL A 198 5.02 20.81 -13.19
CA VAL A 198 4.37 22.13 -13.20
C VAL A 198 3.31 22.13 -12.11
N ASP A 199 3.46 22.98 -11.10
CA ASP A 199 2.39 23.29 -10.17
C ASP A 199 1.35 24.15 -10.91
N LEU A 200 0.14 23.60 -11.11
CA LEU A 200 -0.97 24.23 -11.81
C LEU A 200 -1.62 25.35 -10.97
N LYS A 201 -0.85 26.36 -10.59
CA LYS A 201 -1.41 27.60 -10.06
C LYS A 201 -1.18 28.74 -11.05
N GLU A 202 -2.30 29.15 -11.63
CA GLU A 202 -2.60 30.44 -12.27
C GLU A 202 -1.42 31.13 -12.97
N ASN A 203 -1.30 30.89 -14.27
CA ASN A 203 -0.80 31.89 -15.20
C ASN A 203 -1.84 32.06 -16.30
N GLU A 204 -2.46 33.25 -16.35
CA GLU A 204 -3.50 33.66 -17.31
C GLU A 204 -3.04 33.67 -18.79
N ASP A 205 -1.75 33.50 -19.07
CA ASP A 205 -1.19 33.52 -20.44
C ASP A 205 -0.77 32.13 -20.97
N THR A 206 -1.38 31.06 -20.46
CA THR A 206 -1.18 29.72 -21.03
C THR A 206 -2.21 29.53 -22.15
N PRO A 207 -1.82 29.32 -23.43
CA PRO A 207 -2.80 28.98 -24.45
C PRO A 207 -3.53 27.72 -23.99
N GLU A 208 -4.86 27.79 -23.93
CA GLU A 208 -5.71 26.69 -23.50
C GLU A 208 -5.26 25.41 -24.22
N PRO A 209 -4.98 24.31 -23.50
CA PRO A 209 -4.69 23.05 -24.16
C PRO A 209 -5.89 22.72 -25.04
N SER A 210 -5.63 22.51 -26.34
CA SER A 210 -6.66 22.17 -27.32
C SER A 210 -7.56 21.08 -26.75
N THR A 211 -8.85 21.40 -26.57
CA THR A 211 -9.87 20.44 -26.10
C THR A 211 -10.19 19.39 -27.18
N GLU A 212 -9.50 19.44 -28.32
CA GLU A 212 -9.64 18.47 -29.38
C GLU A 212 -9.09 17.12 -28.92
N PRO A 213 -9.94 16.07 -28.84
CA PRO A 213 -9.47 14.74 -28.51
C PRO A 213 -8.43 14.32 -29.56
N LEU A 214 -7.29 13.84 -29.08
CA LEU A 214 -6.23 13.34 -29.96
C LEU A 214 -6.81 12.30 -30.92
N PRO A 215 -6.41 12.34 -32.21
CA PRO A 215 -6.95 11.41 -33.20
C PRO A 215 -6.67 9.98 -32.77
N ILE A 216 -7.74 9.19 -32.70
CA ILE A 216 -7.70 7.76 -32.39
C ILE A 216 -6.85 7.10 -33.48
N THR A 217 -5.62 6.75 -33.16
CA THR A 217 -4.72 6.02 -34.08
C THR A 217 -5.22 4.59 -34.24
N ALA A 218 -4.88 3.92 -35.35
CA ALA A 218 -5.32 2.56 -35.64
C ALA A 218 -5.06 1.58 -34.47
N ASP A 219 -3.95 1.76 -33.76
CA ASP A 219 -3.54 0.95 -32.61
C ASP A 219 -4.49 1.13 -31.41
N THR A 220 -4.96 2.36 -31.16
CA THR A 220 -5.90 2.64 -30.05
C THR A 220 -7.28 2.05 -30.30
N PHE A 221 -7.70 1.93 -31.57
CA PHE A 221 -8.99 1.33 -31.93
C PHE A 221 -9.04 -0.18 -31.66
N GLU A 222 -7.91 -0.87 -31.86
CA GLU A 222 -7.81 -2.30 -31.60
C GLU A 222 -7.83 -2.62 -30.10
N ILE A 223 -7.24 -1.74 -29.28
CA ILE A 223 -7.27 -1.82 -27.80
C ILE A 223 -8.70 -1.61 -27.30
N MET A 224 -9.39 -0.56 -27.76
CA MET A 224 -10.77 -0.23 -27.37
C MET A 224 -11.78 -1.32 -27.75
N LYS A 225 -11.53 -2.08 -28.83
CA LYS A 225 -12.39 -3.21 -29.24
C LYS A 225 -12.23 -4.45 -28.36
N ARG A 226 -11.04 -4.66 -27.80
CA ARG A 226 -10.72 -5.87 -27.01
C ARG A 226 -10.94 -5.67 -25.52
N GLU A 227 -10.85 -4.43 -25.04
CA GLU A 227 -11.04 -4.14 -23.62
C GLU A 227 -12.52 -4.14 -23.23
N ARG A 228 -12.81 -4.69 -22.04
CA ARG A 228 -14.16 -4.66 -21.45
C ARG A 228 -14.14 -3.72 -20.25
N THR A 229 -14.89 -2.63 -20.34
CA THR A 229 -15.04 -1.69 -19.23
C THR A 229 -16.10 -2.20 -18.25
N TRP A 230 -15.66 -2.69 -17.08
CA TRP A 230 -16.56 -3.25 -16.05
C TRP A 230 -17.27 -2.19 -15.21
N ARG A 231 -16.64 -1.03 -15.03
CA ARG A 231 -17.20 0.12 -14.31
C ARG A 231 -16.74 1.42 -14.97
N ASN A 232 -17.67 2.33 -15.17
CA ASN A 232 -17.42 3.71 -15.53
C ASN A 232 -17.99 4.66 -14.45
N ARG A 233 -17.68 5.95 -14.54
CA ARG A 233 -18.13 6.98 -13.58
C ARG A 233 -19.64 6.93 -13.33
N THR A 234 -20.44 6.64 -14.35
CA THR A 234 -21.91 6.56 -14.23
C THR A 234 -22.37 5.29 -13.52
N THR A 235 -21.77 4.13 -13.80
CA THR A 235 -22.12 2.85 -13.15
C THR A 235 -21.75 2.82 -11.67
N VAL A 236 -20.72 3.57 -11.25
CA VAL A 236 -20.33 3.65 -9.82
C VAL A 236 -21.32 4.49 -9.01
N LEU A 237 -21.97 5.47 -9.65
CA LEU A 237 -22.97 6.33 -9.01
C LEU A 237 -24.36 5.69 -8.92
N GLN A 238 -24.58 4.56 -9.60
CA GLN A 238 -25.84 3.83 -9.55
C GLN A 238 -25.74 2.69 -8.54
N SER A 239 -26.68 2.62 -7.59
CA SER A 239 -26.78 1.49 -6.68
C SER A 239 -27.11 0.22 -7.48
N SER A 240 -26.37 -0.86 -7.29
CA SER A 240 -26.75 -2.17 -7.84
C SER A 240 -28.08 -2.58 -7.22
N ASN A 241 -29.14 -2.69 -8.03
CA ASN A 241 -30.46 -3.12 -7.58
C ASN A 241 -30.34 -4.38 -6.72
N LYS A 242 -30.85 -4.28 -5.49
CA LYS A 242 -31.04 -5.41 -4.57
C LYS A 242 -32.17 -6.27 -5.16
N VAL A 243 -31.83 -7.44 -5.68
CA VAL A 243 -32.78 -8.54 -5.93
C VAL A 243 -32.60 -9.54 -4.80
#